data_AF-A0AAP9YAA2-F1
#
_entry.id   AF-A0AAP9YAA2-F1
#
_cell.length_a   1.000
_cell.length_b   1.000
_cell.length_c   1.000
_cell.angle_alpha   90.00
_cell.angle_beta   90.00
_cell.angle_gamma   90.00
#
_symmetry.space_group_name_H-M   'P 1'
#
loop_
_entity.id
_entity.type
_entity.pdbx_description
1 polymer ?
#
loop_
_entity_poly.entity_id
_entity_poly.type
_entity_poly.pdbx_seq_one_letter_code
_entity_poly.pdbx_strand_id
1 'polypeptide(L)'
;MNIPRFSAVILAAVVPVIAHAQMNQIFGALHSAQDAVTEVKNLMPQQDTAQQQAQQAQQQRVDYLKQHPPCNANCPLDADDKQKYEAMQRRDQQEGQQQLDAAQRMIGMCPDLANPKYNRAEQFIRCRNKGLSEEQEMTYVGGFPLLAQAYLSSMVQDVFEDNVTDPRRGKEITDYYLGCFDRGVPCSRRKW
;
A
#
# COMPACT_ATOMS: atom_id res chain seq x y z
N MET A 1 -21.80 0.73 -47.93
CA MET A 1 -22.19 1.80 -46.97
C MET A 1 -21.63 1.43 -45.62
N ASN A 2 -20.62 2.18 -45.17
CA ASN A 2 -19.84 1.92 -43.96
C ASN A 2 -20.54 2.55 -42.75
N ILE A 3 -20.76 1.77 -41.69
CA ILE A 3 -21.22 2.26 -40.38
C ILE A 3 -20.04 2.09 -39.42
N PRO A 4 -19.42 3.16 -38.90
CA PRO A 4 -18.47 3.01 -37.80
C PRO A 4 -19.26 2.85 -36.49
N ARG A 5 -19.01 1.74 -35.79
CA ARG A 5 -19.43 1.52 -34.41
C ARG A 5 -18.45 2.23 -33.49
N PHE A 6 -18.80 3.42 -33.02
CA PHE A 6 -18.12 4.05 -31.90
C PHE A 6 -18.53 3.36 -30.60
N SER A 7 -17.71 2.43 -30.11
CA SER A 7 -17.77 1.97 -28.73
C SER A 7 -16.90 2.89 -27.89
N ALA A 8 -17.50 3.95 -27.34
CA ALA A 8 -16.88 4.79 -26.33
C ALA A 8 -16.99 4.07 -24.99
N VAL A 9 -15.93 3.35 -24.60
CA VAL A 9 -15.74 2.93 -23.21
C VAL A 9 -15.20 4.15 -22.46
N ILE A 10 -16.09 4.84 -21.74
CA ILE A 10 -15.73 5.90 -20.82
C ILE A 10 -15.06 5.24 -19.62
N LEU A 11 -13.72 5.22 -19.60
CA LEU A 11 -12.96 5.00 -18.38
C LEU A 11 -13.03 6.29 -17.57
N ALA A 12 -13.78 6.21 -16.48
CA ALA A 12 -14.14 7.32 -15.61
C ALA A 12 -12.93 8.13 -15.18
N ALA A 13 -13.07 9.45 -15.28
CA ALA A 13 -12.22 10.42 -14.63
C ALA A 13 -12.16 10.12 -13.11
N VAL A 14 -11.01 10.38 -12.52
CA VAL A 14 -10.80 10.38 -11.07
C VAL A 14 -11.67 11.50 -10.48
N VAL A 15 -12.88 11.15 -10.08
CA VAL A 15 -13.72 11.99 -9.22
C VAL A 15 -13.61 11.38 -7.83
N PRO A 16 -13.33 12.16 -6.77
CA PRO A 16 -13.44 11.65 -5.41
C PRO A 16 -14.92 11.42 -5.12
N VAL A 17 -15.40 10.21 -5.39
CA VAL A 17 -16.62 9.75 -4.75
C VAL A 17 -16.23 9.48 -3.31
N ILE A 18 -16.49 10.44 -2.43
CA ILE A 18 -16.53 10.22 -0.99
C ILE A 18 -17.76 9.36 -0.72
N ALA A 19 -17.68 8.08 -1.08
CA ALA A 19 -18.56 7.07 -0.55
C ALA A 19 -18.13 6.88 0.90
N HIS A 20 -18.92 7.42 1.81
CA HIS A 20 -18.83 7.09 3.22
C HIS A 20 -19.13 5.59 3.33
N ALA A 21 -18.09 4.76 3.30
CA ALA A 21 -18.21 3.36 3.62
C ALA A 21 -18.71 3.29 5.07
N GLN A 22 -19.99 2.95 5.23
CA GLN A 22 -20.49 2.40 6.48
C GLN A 22 -19.68 1.14 6.77
N MET A 23 -18.62 1.26 7.56
CA MET A 23 -17.91 0.11 8.12
C MET A 23 -18.57 -0.26 9.44
N ASN A 24 -19.47 -1.24 9.35
CA ASN A 24 -19.82 -2.07 10.50
C ASN A 24 -18.56 -2.79 10.99
N GLN A 25 -18.17 -2.46 12.22
CA GLN A 25 -17.57 -3.31 13.24
C GLN A 25 -16.91 -4.63 12.80
N ILE A 26 -15.65 -4.60 12.35
CA ILE A 26 -14.68 -5.66 12.67
C ILE A 26 -13.32 -4.97 12.65
N PHE A 27 -12.58 -4.97 13.75
CA PHE A 27 -11.11 -4.96 13.87
C PHE A 27 -10.72 -4.44 15.27
N GLY A 28 -10.98 -5.30 16.25
CA GLY A 28 -10.48 -5.20 17.62
C GLY A 28 -9.91 -6.54 18.06
N ALA A 29 -9.11 -7.18 17.21
CA ALA A 29 -8.29 -8.36 17.53
C ALA A 29 -7.30 -8.56 16.38
N LEU A 30 -6.14 -9.16 16.68
CA LEU A 30 -5.02 -9.42 15.79
C LEU A 30 -4.03 -8.26 15.64
N HIS A 31 -3.31 -7.89 16.70
CA HIS A 31 -1.93 -7.39 16.60
C HIS A 31 -1.19 -7.74 17.91
N SER A 32 -0.63 -8.94 18.00
CA SER A 32 0.54 -9.31 18.84
C SER A 32 0.69 -10.84 18.90
N ALA A 33 1.42 -11.42 17.94
CA ALA A 33 1.87 -12.81 18.07
C ALA A 33 3.12 -13.22 17.27
N GLN A 34 3.73 -12.38 16.42
CA GLN A 34 4.75 -12.90 15.47
C GLN A 34 6.14 -12.25 15.49
N ASP A 35 6.43 -11.24 16.31
CA ASP A 35 7.78 -10.61 16.34
C ASP A 35 8.64 -10.97 17.57
N ALA A 36 8.58 -12.21 18.07
CA ALA A 36 9.41 -12.60 19.24
C ALA A 36 10.09 -13.99 19.16
N VAL A 37 10.29 -14.58 17.97
CA VAL A 37 10.88 -15.94 17.89
C VAL A 37 12.20 -16.05 17.13
N THR A 38 12.75 -14.97 16.56
CA THR A 38 13.99 -15.08 15.75
C THR A 38 15.19 -14.31 16.29
N GLU A 39 15.35 -14.22 17.62
CA GLU A 39 16.61 -13.72 18.19
C GLU A 39 16.96 -14.34 19.56
N VAL A 40 16.82 -15.66 19.70
CA VAL A 40 17.33 -16.40 20.86
C VAL A 40 18.33 -17.46 20.39
N LYS A 41 19.59 -17.06 20.20
CA LYS A 41 20.68 -18.05 20.27
C LYS A 41 22.05 -17.55 20.73
N ASN A 42 22.27 -16.27 20.99
CA ASN A 42 23.50 -15.84 21.64
C ASN A 42 23.22 -14.66 22.54
N LEU A 43 23.75 -14.71 23.77
CA LEU A 43 23.77 -13.68 24.81
C LEU A 43 22.67 -13.80 25.90
N MET A 44 22.97 -14.61 26.93
CA MET A 44 22.68 -14.27 28.32
C MET A 44 23.99 -13.72 28.93
N PRO A 45 23.97 -12.79 29.90
CA PRO A 45 22.96 -12.67 30.95
C PRO A 45 22.44 -11.23 31.14
N GLN A 46 21.13 -11.02 31.02
CA GLN A 46 20.49 -9.83 31.58
C GLN A 46 19.04 -10.14 31.97
N GLN A 47 18.89 -11.07 32.91
CA GLN A 47 17.58 -11.61 33.32
C GLN A 47 16.83 -10.65 34.26
N ASP A 48 17.54 -9.80 35.02
CA ASP A 48 16.91 -8.92 36.02
C ASP A 48 16.22 -7.68 35.40
N THR A 49 16.80 -7.08 34.37
CA THR A 49 16.26 -5.83 33.78
C THR A 49 15.03 -6.10 32.91
N ALA A 50 15.01 -7.23 32.20
CA ALA A 50 13.87 -7.65 31.38
C ALA A 50 12.64 -8.01 32.25
N GLN A 51 12.84 -8.63 33.41
CA GLN A 51 11.74 -8.91 34.35
C GLN A 51 11.18 -7.63 34.99
N GLN A 52 12.02 -6.66 35.35
CA GLN A 52 11.55 -5.37 35.88
C GLN A 52 10.81 -4.53 34.83
N GLN A 53 11.30 -4.49 33.59
CA GLN A 53 10.59 -3.80 32.50
C GLN A 53 9.27 -4.49 32.15
N ALA A 54 9.23 -5.83 32.16
CA ALA A 54 7.99 -6.58 31.97
C ALA A 54 6.98 -6.30 33.09
N GLN A 55 7.42 -6.22 34.35
CA GLN A 55 6.55 -5.90 35.49
C GLN A 55 6.01 -4.46 35.43
N GLN A 56 6.84 -3.47 35.07
CA GLN A 56 6.38 -2.09 34.88
C GLN A 56 5.41 -1.96 33.71
N ALA A 57 5.70 -2.62 32.57
CA ALA A 57 4.79 -2.64 31.43
C ALA A 57 3.46 -3.34 31.78
N GLN A 58 3.51 -4.39 32.58
CA GLN A 58 2.33 -5.12 33.04
C GLN A 58 1.51 -4.29 34.04
N GLN A 59 2.14 -3.53 34.93
CA GLN A 59 1.45 -2.58 35.82
C GLN A 59 0.80 -1.45 35.04
N GLN A 60 1.51 -0.82 34.10
CA GLN A 60 0.93 0.21 33.23
C GLN A 60 -0.25 -0.33 32.42
N ARG A 61 -0.15 -1.57 31.92
CA ARG A 61 -1.26 -2.24 31.23
C ARG A 61 -2.43 -2.52 32.17
N VAL A 62 -2.18 -2.99 33.39
CA VAL A 62 -3.23 -3.23 34.39
C VAL A 62 -3.91 -1.92 34.81
N ASP A 63 -3.16 -0.85 35.05
CA ASP A 63 -3.71 0.47 35.37
C ASP A 63 -4.50 1.06 34.20
N TYR A 64 -4.01 0.88 32.96
CA TYR A 64 -4.73 1.27 31.75
C TYR A 64 -6.04 0.49 31.58
N LEU A 65 -6.04 -0.84 31.75
CA LEU A 65 -7.25 -1.68 31.70
C LEU A 65 -8.21 -1.43 32.88
N LYS A 66 -7.70 -0.92 34.01
CA LYS A 66 -8.51 -0.52 35.17
C LYS A 66 -9.22 0.82 34.93
N GLN A 67 -8.60 1.71 34.15
CA GLN A 67 -9.21 2.95 33.67
C GLN A 67 -10.11 2.72 32.43
N HIS A 68 -9.77 1.73 31.60
CA HIS A 68 -10.47 1.36 30.37
C HIS A 68 -10.92 -0.11 30.42
N PRO A 69 -11.95 -0.44 31.23
CA PRO A 69 -12.46 -1.81 31.30
C PRO A 69 -12.93 -2.26 29.91
N PRO A 70 -12.64 -3.52 29.50
CA PRO A 70 -13.06 -4.03 28.20
C PRO A 70 -14.59 -4.01 28.13
N CYS A 71 -15.13 -3.10 27.34
CA CYS A 71 -16.55 -2.97 27.13
C CYS A 71 -16.99 -3.76 25.90
N ASN A 72 -18.24 -4.24 25.90
CA ASN A 72 -18.84 -4.85 24.72
C ASN A 72 -19.02 -3.79 23.60
N ALA A 73 -19.41 -4.25 22.41
CA ALA A 73 -19.44 -3.57 21.11
C ALA A 73 -20.03 -2.12 21.01
N ASN A 74 -20.51 -1.49 22.09
CA ASN A 74 -21.18 -0.19 22.10
C ASN A 74 -20.64 0.84 23.12
N CYS A 75 -19.42 0.69 23.66
CA CYS A 75 -18.88 1.79 24.46
C CYS A 75 -18.42 2.97 23.59
N PRO A 76 -18.75 4.22 23.98
CA PRO A 76 -18.12 5.38 23.39
C PRO A 76 -16.61 5.32 23.67
N LEU A 77 -15.79 5.53 22.63
CA LEU A 77 -14.35 5.77 22.83
C LEU A 77 -14.20 6.87 23.90
N ASP A 78 -13.30 6.65 24.86
CA ASP A 78 -12.92 7.74 25.76
C ASP A 78 -12.35 8.92 24.94
N ALA A 79 -12.37 10.11 25.53
CA ALA A 79 -11.98 11.32 24.82
C ALA A 79 -10.52 11.29 24.34
N ASP A 80 -9.64 10.58 25.04
CA ASP A 80 -8.21 10.49 24.72
C ASP A 80 -7.98 9.56 23.54
N ASP A 81 -8.64 8.41 23.49
CA ASP A 81 -8.60 7.46 22.38
C ASP A 81 -9.26 8.04 21.13
N LYS A 82 -10.34 8.83 21.28
CA LYS A 82 -10.92 9.59 20.18
C LYS A 82 -9.93 10.61 19.62
N GLN A 83 -9.23 11.36 20.48
CA GLN A 83 -8.21 12.32 20.05
C GLN A 83 -7.02 11.65 19.34
N LYS A 84 -6.54 10.51 19.86
CA LYS A 84 -5.49 9.72 19.21
C LYS A 84 -5.93 9.22 17.84
N TYR A 85 -7.15 8.73 17.73
CA TYR A 85 -7.71 8.24 16.47
C TYR A 85 -7.87 9.37 15.44
N GLU A 86 -8.39 10.53 15.84
CA GLU A 86 -8.47 11.72 14.96
C GLU A 86 -7.08 12.22 14.55
N ALA A 87 -6.10 12.18 15.47
CA ALA A 87 -4.71 12.54 15.16
C ALA A 87 -4.07 11.56 14.18
N MET A 88 -4.32 10.25 14.34
CA MET A 88 -3.90 9.21 13.40
C MET A 88 -4.52 9.45 12.03
N GLN A 89 -5.84 9.64 11.94
CA GLN A 89 -6.51 9.93 10.67
C GLN A 89 -5.94 11.17 9.97
N ARG A 90 -5.66 12.24 10.73
CA ARG A 90 -5.04 13.44 10.15
C ARG A 90 -3.63 13.16 9.63
N ARG A 91 -2.85 12.35 10.34
CA ARG A 91 -1.52 11.93 9.89
C ARG A 91 -1.63 11.10 8.61
N ASP A 92 -2.50 10.11 8.58
CA ASP A 92 -2.72 9.25 7.41
C ASP A 92 -3.16 10.07 6.19
N GLN A 93 -4.02 11.08 6.39
CA GLN A 93 -4.41 12.01 5.33
C GLN A 93 -3.23 12.83 4.80
N GLN A 94 -2.37 13.33 5.69
CA GLN A 94 -1.18 14.10 5.29
C GLN A 94 -0.17 13.22 4.55
N GLU A 95 0.08 12.02 5.04
CA GLU A 95 0.98 11.05 4.40
C GLU A 95 0.44 10.62 3.03
N GLY A 96 -0.87 10.36 2.92
CA GLY A 96 -1.52 10.07 1.64
C GLY A 96 -1.41 11.22 0.64
N GLN A 97 -1.60 12.46 1.08
CA GLN A 97 -1.40 13.64 0.22
C GLN A 97 0.04 13.76 -0.27
N GLN A 98 1.02 13.54 0.60
CA GLN A 98 2.43 13.59 0.22
C GLN A 98 2.78 12.53 -0.83
N GLN A 99 2.23 11.31 -0.71
CA GLN A 99 2.42 10.25 -1.71
C GLN A 99 1.81 10.62 -3.06
N LEU A 100 0.62 11.22 -3.08
CA LEU A 100 -0.02 11.72 -4.31
C LEU A 100 0.79 12.84 -4.96
N ASP A 101 1.25 13.80 -4.17
CA ASP A 101 2.09 14.91 -4.66
C ASP A 101 3.42 14.39 -5.23
N ALA A 102 4.05 13.43 -4.55
CA ALA A 102 5.27 12.78 -5.02
C ALA A 102 5.03 12.03 -6.34
N ALA A 103 3.95 11.25 -6.45
CA ALA A 103 3.60 10.58 -7.69
C ALA A 103 3.33 11.57 -8.84
N GLN A 104 2.69 12.71 -8.55
CA GLN A 104 2.45 13.76 -9.54
C GLN A 104 3.75 14.40 -10.06
N ARG A 105 4.77 14.55 -9.20
CA ARG A 105 6.10 15.00 -9.63
C ARG A 105 6.73 14.00 -10.60
N MET A 106 6.56 12.70 -10.36
CA MET A 106 7.07 11.66 -11.26
C MET A 106 6.37 11.70 -12.63
N ILE A 107 5.06 11.94 -12.67
CA ILE A 107 4.33 12.18 -13.92
C ILE A 107 4.89 13.43 -14.64
N GLY A 108 5.23 14.49 -13.90
CA GLY A 108 5.87 15.68 -14.45
C GLY A 108 7.22 15.40 -15.12
N MET A 109 8.00 14.45 -14.58
CA MET A 109 9.27 14.01 -15.16
C MET A 109 9.07 13.07 -16.36
N CYS A 110 8.07 12.18 -16.30
CA CYS A 110 7.68 11.33 -17.40
C CYS A 110 6.15 11.24 -17.57
N PRO A 111 5.58 12.02 -18.51
CA PRO A 111 4.13 12.04 -18.75
C PRO A 111 3.54 10.70 -19.21
N ASP A 112 4.37 9.79 -19.72
CA ASP A 112 3.91 8.47 -20.16
C ASP A 112 3.39 7.62 -18.98
N LEU A 113 3.81 7.87 -17.73
CA LEU A 113 3.28 7.22 -16.52
C LEU A 113 1.77 7.38 -16.35
N ALA A 114 1.20 8.48 -16.85
CA ALA A 114 -0.23 8.75 -16.77
C ALA A 114 -0.94 8.66 -18.14
N ASN A 115 -0.26 8.18 -19.18
CA ASN A 115 -0.82 8.17 -20.52
C ASN A 115 -1.72 6.94 -20.74
N PRO A 116 -3.05 7.12 -20.91
CA PRO A 116 -3.99 6.00 -20.99
C PRO A 116 -3.89 5.21 -22.30
N LYS A 117 -3.09 5.67 -23.28
CA LYS A 117 -2.83 4.93 -24.52
C LYS A 117 -1.97 3.68 -24.28
N TYR A 118 -1.23 3.65 -23.19
CA TYR A 118 -0.30 2.57 -22.86
C TYR A 118 -0.82 1.76 -21.68
N ASN A 119 -0.58 0.45 -21.72
CA ASN A 119 -0.81 -0.42 -20.58
C ASN A 119 0.22 -0.13 -19.46
N ARG A 120 -0.04 -0.58 -18.24
CA ARG A 120 0.76 -0.19 -17.06
C ARG A 120 2.25 -0.48 -17.19
N ALA A 121 2.63 -1.70 -17.57
CA ALA A 121 4.05 -2.03 -17.72
C ALA A 121 4.69 -1.29 -18.90
N GLU A 122 3.95 -1.03 -19.98
CA GLU A 122 4.45 -0.19 -21.08
C GLU A 122 4.74 1.25 -20.64
N GLN A 123 3.93 1.82 -19.74
CA GLN A 123 4.19 3.14 -19.17
C GLN A 123 5.53 3.16 -18.41
N PHE A 124 5.78 2.16 -17.56
CA PHE A 124 7.05 1.97 -16.85
C PHE A 124 8.22 1.80 -17.83
N ILE A 125 8.15 0.87 -18.79
CA ILE A 125 9.22 0.65 -19.77
C ILE A 125 9.56 1.93 -20.54
N ARG A 126 8.54 2.71 -20.95
CA ARG A 126 8.76 3.96 -21.67
C ARG A 126 9.45 5.02 -20.81
N CYS A 127 9.12 5.10 -19.54
CA CYS A 127 9.69 6.09 -18.63
C CYS A 127 11.10 5.73 -18.19
N ARG A 128 11.35 4.47 -17.87
CA ARG A 128 12.69 3.90 -17.75
C ARG A 128 13.57 4.23 -18.95
N ASN A 129 13.08 4.00 -20.17
CA ASN A 129 13.82 4.30 -21.40
C ASN A 129 14.11 5.80 -21.58
N LYS A 130 13.35 6.68 -20.91
CA LYS A 130 13.59 8.13 -20.87
C LYS A 130 14.46 8.57 -19.69
N GLY A 131 14.96 7.62 -18.89
CA GLY A 131 15.90 7.87 -17.80
C GLY A 131 15.27 7.98 -16.42
N LEU A 132 14.00 7.62 -16.24
CA LEU A 132 13.48 7.42 -14.88
C LEU A 132 14.18 6.24 -14.21
N SER A 133 14.56 6.40 -12.94
CA SER A 133 15.10 5.32 -12.12
C SER A 133 13.99 4.44 -11.55
N GLU A 134 14.37 3.25 -11.09
CA GLU A 134 13.45 2.34 -10.41
C GLU A 134 12.82 3.00 -9.19
N GLU A 135 13.61 3.71 -8.39
CA GLU A 135 13.14 4.45 -7.22
C GLU A 135 12.10 5.52 -7.58
N GLN A 136 12.28 6.22 -8.70
CA GLN A 136 11.32 7.22 -9.20
C GLN A 136 10.02 6.57 -9.65
N GLU A 137 10.09 5.42 -10.34
CA GLU A 137 8.88 4.67 -10.71
C GLU A 137 8.18 4.07 -9.50
N MET A 138 8.93 3.59 -8.50
CA MET A 138 8.38 3.13 -7.22
C MET A 138 7.73 4.27 -6.43
N THR A 139 8.28 5.48 -6.49
CA THR A 139 7.66 6.68 -5.91
C THR A 139 6.31 6.96 -6.56
N TYR A 140 6.21 6.80 -7.89
CA TYR A 140 4.93 6.88 -8.59
C TYR A 140 3.95 5.78 -8.14
N VAL A 141 4.43 4.55 -7.94
CA VAL A 141 3.62 3.45 -7.42
C VAL A 141 3.04 3.77 -6.03
N GLY A 142 3.76 4.50 -5.19
CA GLY A 142 3.28 4.94 -3.87
C GLY A 142 1.97 5.76 -3.92
N GLY A 143 1.66 6.42 -5.05
CA GLY A 143 0.41 7.16 -5.23
C GLY A 143 -0.84 6.31 -5.45
N PHE A 144 -0.73 4.98 -5.47
CA PHE A 144 -1.85 4.06 -5.72
C PHE A 144 -2.44 3.47 -4.44
N PRO A 145 -3.68 2.96 -4.46
CA PRO A 145 -4.21 2.16 -3.35
C PRO A 145 -3.31 0.97 -3.04
N LEU A 146 -3.12 0.64 -1.75
CA LEU A 146 -2.19 -0.40 -1.26
C LEU A 146 -2.28 -1.73 -2.03
N LEU A 147 -3.50 -2.19 -2.33
CA LEU A 147 -3.67 -3.44 -3.07
C LEU A 147 -3.04 -3.36 -4.47
N ALA A 148 -3.18 -2.24 -5.17
CA ALA A 148 -2.58 -2.04 -6.49
C ALA A 148 -1.06 -1.84 -6.40
N GLN A 149 -0.56 -1.24 -5.31
CA GLN A 149 0.88 -0.99 -5.15
C GLN A 149 1.71 -2.26 -5.29
N ALA A 150 1.28 -3.38 -4.68
CA ALA A 150 2.03 -4.65 -4.73
C ALA A 150 2.20 -5.21 -6.16
N TYR A 151 1.18 -5.08 -7.01
CA TYR A 151 1.26 -5.56 -8.40
C TYR A 151 2.06 -4.59 -9.27
N LEU A 152 1.87 -3.29 -9.06
CA LEU A 152 2.61 -2.26 -9.81
C LEU A 152 4.10 -2.26 -9.44
N SER A 153 4.45 -2.44 -8.17
CA SER A 153 5.85 -2.57 -7.75
C SER A 153 6.52 -3.78 -8.38
N SER A 154 5.81 -4.90 -8.48
CA SER A 154 6.31 -6.11 -9.13
C SER A 154 6.55 -5.88 -10.63
N MET A 155 5.68 -5.12 -11.31
CA MET A 155 5.92 -4.72 -12.71
C MET A 155 7.17 -3.84 -12.85
N VAL A 156 7.36 -2.84 -11.97
CA VAL A 156 8.54 -1.97 -11.99
C VAL A 156 9.81 -2.80 -11.77
N GLN A 157 9.84 -3.63 -10.74
CA GLN A 157 10.96 -4.52 -10.44
C GLN A 157 11.31 -5.41 -11.63
N ASP A 158 10.32 -6.10 -12.21
CA ASP A 158 10.53 -6.95 -13.39
C ASP A 158 11.11 -6.16 -14.58
N VAL A 159 10.62 -4.95 -14.82
CA VAL A 159 11.11 -4.08 -15.90
C VAL A 159 12.58 -3.69 -15.71
N PHE A 160 13.00 -3.38 -14.47
CA PHE A 160 14.38 -2.99 -14.18
C PHE A 160 15.33 -4.18 -14.05
N GLU A 161 14.95 -5.21 -13.29
CA GLU A 161 15.79 -6.37 -13.01
C GLU A 161 16.00 -7.25 -14.24
N ASP A 162 14.98 -7.45 -15.08
CA ASP A 162 15.11 -8.21 -16.33
C ASP A 162 15.56 -7.33 -17.52
N ASN A 163 15.83 -6.05 -17.26
CA ASN A 163 16.25 -5.07 -18.26
C ASN A 163 15.30 -4.97 -19.47
N VAL A 164 13.99 -4.98 -19.21
CA VAL A 164 12.97 -4.88 -20.27
C VAL A 164 12.96 -3.46 -20.86
N THR A 165 13.34 -3.34 -22.13
CA THR A 165 13.43 -2.05 -22.83
C THR A 165 12.47 -1.93 -24.02
N ASP A 166 11.91 -3.03 -24.54
CA ASP A 166 10.93 -2.96 -25.63
C ASP A 166 9.52 -2.66 -25.08
N PRO A 167 8.92 -1.49 -25.38
CA PRO A 167 7.58 -1.14 -24.89
C PRO A 167 6.50 -2.16 -25.29
N ARG A 168 6.71 -2.90 -26.38
CA ARG A 168 5.75 -3.91 -26.87
C ARG A 168 5.62 -5.11 -25.91
N ARG A 169 6.61 -5.36 -25.05
CA ARG A 169 6.54 -6.37 -23.98
C ARG A 169 5.56 -5.99 -22.88
N GLY A 170 5.27 -4.70 -22.71
CA GLY A 170 4.45 -4.19 -21.62
C GLY A 170 3.05 -4.81 -21.56
N LYS A 171 2.45 -5.15 -22.71
CA LYS A 171 1.12 -5.77 -22.72
C LYS A 171 1.12 -7.13 -22.02
N GLU A 172 2.09 -7.99 -22.32
CA GLU A 172 2.17 -9.34 -21.74
C GLU A 172 2.40 -9.27 -20.22
N ILE A 173 3.28 -8.37 -19.78
CA ILE A 173 3.55 -8.12 -18.35
C ILE A 173 2.28 -7.62 -17.67
N THR A 174 1.60 -6.63 -18.24
CA THR A 174 0.39 -6.06 -17.67
C THR A 174 -0.73 -7.10 -17.58
N ASP A 175 -0.99 -7.84 -18.65
CA ASP A 175 -2.02 -8.88 -18.68
C ASP A 175 -1.78 -9.96 -17.60
N TYR A 176 -0.52 -10.34 -17.39
CA TYR A 176 -0.15 -11.32 -16.37
C TYR A 176 -0.49 -10.86 -14.95
N TYR A 177 -0.05 -9.64 -14.59
CA TYR A 177 -0.28 -9.09 -13.26
C TYR A 177 -1.74 -8.73 -13.01
N LEU A 178 -2.46 -8.21 -14.02
CA LEU A 178 -3.90 -8.01 -13.96
C LEU A 178 -4.63 -9.33 -13.68
N GLY A 179 -4.23 -10.42 -14.33
CA GLY A 179 -4.85 -11.72 -14.10
C GLY A 179 -4.69 -12.23 -12.66
N CYS A 180 -3.59 -11.91 -11.97
CA CYS A 180 -3.44 -12.23 -10.54
C CYS A 180 -4.26 -11.29 -9.66
N PHE A 181 -4.24 -9.98 -9.97
CA PHE A 181 -5.01 -8.97 -9.26
C PHE A 181 -6.51 -9.29 -9.24
N ASP A 182 -7.07 -9.64 -10.40
CA ASP A 182 -8.49 -9.99 -10.55
C ASP A 182 -8.87 -11.25 -9.76
N ARG A 183 -7.91 -12.16 -9.55
CA ARG A 183 -8.09 -13.35 -8.71
C ARG A 183 -7.83 -13.09 -7.23
N GLY A 184 -7.29 -11.93 -6.87
CA GLY A 184 -6.90 -11.60 -5.50
C GLY A 184 -5.77 -12.49 -4.97
N VAL A 185 -4.89 -12.98 -5.84
CA VAL A 185 -3.78 -13.88 -5.47
C VAL A 185 -2.42 -13.24 -5.79
N PRO A 186 -1.35 -13.56 -5.04
CA PRO A 186 -0.01 -13.13 -5.42
C PRO A 186 0.39 -13.70 -6.79
N CYS A 187 1.11 -12.93 -7.58
CA CYS A 187 1.76 -13.46 -8.79
C CYS A 187 3.07 -14.15 -8.43
N SER A 188 3.35 -15.29 -9.06
CA SER A 188 4.72 -15.81 -9.11
C SER A 188 5.57 -14.91 -9.99
N ARG A 189 6.81 -14.61 -9.61
CA ARG A 189 7.71 -13.89 -10.50
C ARG A 189 7.98 -14.67 -11.78
N ARG A 190 8.00 -13.98 -12.92
CA ARG A 190 8.40 -14.53 -14.23
C ARG A 190 9.61 -13.77 -14.74
N LYS A 191 10.32 -14.37 -15.70
CA LYS A 191 11.39 -13.69 -16.43
C LYS A 191 10.84 -13.13 -17.74
N TRP A 192 11.15 -11.88 -18.04
CA TRP A 192 10.61 -11.13 -19.18
C TRP A 192 11.62 -10.82 -20.30
#